data_AF-A0A3D4XZM3-F1
#
_entry.id   AF-A0A3D4XZM3-F1
#
_cell.length_a   1.000
_cell.length_b   1.000
_cell.length_c   1.000
_cell.angle_alpha   90.00
_cell.angle_beta   90.00
_cell.angle_gamma   90.00
#
_symmetry.space_group_name_H-M   'P 1'
#
loop_
_entity.id
_entity.type
_entity.pdbx_description
1 polymer ?
#
loop_
_entity_poly.entity_id
_entity_poly.type
_entity_poly.pdbx_seq_one_letter_code
_entity_poly.pdbx_strand_id
1 'polypeptide(L)'
;MNIVFWGETHRSGTTANYTAMAGILPHLCPDRKIVCGSLQRERCEDSALFLWDAGVCSPAGQKKLLLTADLVVVNFEPQDYDGMEQFFLRHMYLEKRMVYLYANCIGTPEPDVLNRVYRVDEGQIGIVRYNAAYDCALKRGLGSSFIAEEYGSARSSRNQEFIDGLVKAADRILREVCKIDKTGHVW
;
A
#
# COMPACT_ATOMS: atom_id res chain seq x y z
N MET A 1 -10.46 -9.36 -5.95
CA MET A 1 -8.99 -9.22 -6.09
C MET A 1 -8.32 -9.11 -4.73
N ASN A 2 -7.24 -9.85 -4.48
CA ASN A 2 -6.41 -9.79 -3.27
C ASN A 2 -5.25 -8.80 -3.46
N ILE A 3 -5.27 -7.73 -2.66
CA ILE A 3 -4.20 -6.75 -2.56
C ILE A 3 -3.47 -6.98 -1.24
N VAL A 4 -2.20 -7.36 -1.30
CA VAL A 4 -1.39 -7.68 -0.12
C VAL A 4 -0.40 -6.56 0.16
N PHE A 5 -0.48 -5.96 1.34
CA PHE A 5 0.50 -5.00 1.83
C PHE A 5 1.61 -5.74 2.53
N TRP A 6 2.84 -5.57 2.05
CA TRP A 6 4.02 -6.26 2.56
C TRP A 6 5.14 -5.26 2.87
N GLY A 7 5.98 -5.57 3.84
CA GLY A 7 7.24 -4.86 4.10
C GLY A 7 8.22 -5.80 4.82
N GLU A 8 9.52 -5.65 4.53
CA GLU A 8 10.57 -6.54 5.07
C GLU A 8 10.72 -6.35 6.59
N THR A 9 10.57 -5.12 7.08
CA THR A 9 10.88 -4.75 8.45
C THR A 9 9.71 -4.08 9.17
N HIS A 10 9.77 -4.06 10.50
CA HIS A 10 8.76 -3.35 11.31
C HIS A 10 8.76 -1.84 11.02
N ARG A 11 9.87 -1.31 10.50
CA ARG A 11 10.03 0.11 10.19
C ARG A 11 9.45 0.51 8.82
N SER A 12 9.14 -0.47 7.96
CA SER A 12 8.44 -0.23 6.69
C SER A 12 7.05 0.41 6.85
N GLY A 13 6.47 0.36 8.06
CA GLY A 13 5.18 0.98 8.36
C GLY A 13 3.99 0.33 7.66
N THR A 14 4.13 -0.94 7.26
CA THR A 14 3.14 -1.71 6.49
C THR A 14 1.73 -1.59 7.05
N THR A 15 1.54 -1.83 8.36
CA THR A 15 0.21 -1.72 9.01
C THR A 15 -0.34 -0.29 8.99
N ALA A 16 0.51 0.73 9.16
CA ALA A 16 0.10 2.12 9.11
C ALA A 16 -0.38 2.53 7.70
N ASN A 17 0.36 2.11 6.68
CA ASN A 17 0.03 2.38 5.27
C ASN A 17 -1.17 1.57 4.80
N TYR A 18 -1.26 0.31 5.20
CA TYR A 18 -2.43 -0.54 5.03
C TYR A 18 -3.69 0.14 5.58
N THR A 19 -3.62 0.64 6.83
CA THR A 19 -4.74 1.32 7.48
C THR A 19 -5.13 2.61 6.75
N ALA A 20 -4.14 3.36 6.25
CA ALA A 20 -4.39 4.57 5.48
C ALA A 20 -5.10 4.25 4.16
N MET A 21 -4.62 3.22 3.45
CA MET A 21 -5.20 2.77 2.18
C MET A 21 -6.60 2.19 2.36
N ALA A 22 -6.82 1.40 3.41
CA ALA A 22 -8.14 0.91 3.78
C ALA A 22 -9.12 2.06 4.08
N GLY A 23 -8.64 3.18 4.63
CA GLY A 23 -9.44 4.38 4.86
C GLY A 23 -9.75 5.16 3.58
N ILE A 24 -8.79 5.30 2.66
CA ILE A 24 -8.96 6.18 1.48
C ILE A 24 -9.69 5.50 0.32
N LEU A 25 -9.46 4.19 0.11
CA LEU A 25 -9.96 3.45 -1.05
C LEU A 25 -11.49 3.49 -1.18
N PRO A 26 -12.30 3.34 -0.10
CA PRO A 26 -13.76 3.46 -0.18
C PRO A 26 -14.25 4.79 -0.77
N HIS A 27 -13.49 5.87 -0.60
CA HIS A 27 -13.83 7.18 -1.15
C HIS A 27 -13.45 7.32 -2.62
N LEU A 28 -12.39 6.63 -3.07
CA LEU A 28 -11.88 6.72 -4.44
C LEU A 28 -12.51 5.70 -5.39
N CYS A 29 -13.03 4.59 -4.87
CA CYS A 29 -13.72 3.57 -5.64
C CYS A 29 -15.04 3.14 -4.97
N PRO A 30 -16.04 4.04 -4.88
CA PRO A 30 -17.28 3.79 -4.15
C PRO A 30 -18.09 2.60 -4.69
N ASP A 31 -17.89 2.25 -5.97
CA ASP A 31 -18.57 1.13 -6.62
C ASP A 31 -17.96 -0.24 -6.27
N ARG A 32 -16.86 -0.28 -5.50
CA ARG A 32 -16.19 -1.52 -5.10
C ARG A 32 -16.24 -1.68 -3.59
N LYS A 33 -16.70 -2.85 -3.15
CA LYS A 33 -16.61 -3.23 -1.73
C LYS A 33 -15.14 -3.43 -1.34
N ILE A 34 -14.69 -2.67 -0.35
CA ILE A 34 -13.38 -2.83 0.28
C ILE A 34 -13.52 -3.73 1.51
N VAL A 35 -12.75 -4.81 1.57
CA VAL A 35 -12.79 -5.79 2.65
C VAL A 35 -11.42 -5.89 3.30
N CYS A 36 -11.35 -5.62 4.60
CA CYS A 36 -10.11 -5.63 5.38
C CYS A 36 -10.06 -6.87 6.28
N GLY A 37 -8.96 -7.63 6.24
CA GLY A 37 -8.64 -8.58 7.29
C GLY A 37 -9.22 -10.00 7.18
N SER A 38 -8.86 -10.79 8.20
CA SER A 38 -8.57 -12.22 8.18
C SER A 38 -9.78 -13.16 8.24
N LEU A 39 -9.75 -14.18 7.36
CA LEU A 39 -10.42 -15.48 7.48
C LEU A 39 -11.92 -15.61 7.21
N GLN A 40 -12.65 -14.56 6.82
CA GLN A 40 -14.01 -14.76 6.32
C GLN A 40 -14.17 -14.16 4.92
N ARG A 41 -13.96 -15.02 3.91
CA ARG A 41 -14.67 -14.90 2.63
C ARG A 41 -16.15 -15.23 2.89
N GLU A 42 -16.85 -14.39 3.65
CA GLU A 42 -18.29 -14.30 3.44
C GLU A 42 -18.49 -13.88 1.99
N ARG A 43 -19.47 -14.48 1.30
CA ARG A 43 -19.77 -14.30 -0.13
C ARG A 43 -19.76 -12.81 -0.51
N CYS A 44 -18.60 -12.30 -0.85
CA CYS A 44 -18.44 -10.97 -1.39
C CYS A 44 -18.51 -11.10 -2.90
N GLU A 45 -19.08 -10.09 -3.53
CA GLU A 45 -19.17 -9.96 -4.98
C GLU A 45 -17.78 -10.11 -5.63
N ASP A 46 -17.74 -10.63 -6.85
CA ASP A 46 -16.49 -10.87 -7.59
C ASP A 46 -15.66 -9.59 -7.79
N SER A 47 -16.29 -8.42 -7.69
CA SER A 47 -15.67 -7.10 -7.81
C SER A 47 -14.96 -6.62 -6.53
N ALA A 48 -15.08 -7.30 -5.39
CA ALA A 48 -14.53 -6.84 -4.12
C ALA A 48 -12.98 -6.76 -4.11
N LEU A 49 -12.45 -5.73 -3.43
CA LEU A 49 -11.03 -5.59 -3.15
C LEU A 49 -10.74 -6.05 -1.72
N PHE A 50 -10.01 -7.15 -1.60
CA PHE A 50 -9.58 -7.70 -0.32
C PHE A 50 -8.19 -7.16 0.01
N LEU A 51 -8.09 -6.40 1.09
CA LEU A 51 -6.85 -5.83 1.59
C LEU A 51 -6.30 -6.72 2.71
N TRP A 52 -5.09 -7.21 2.53
CA TRP A 52 -4.38 -8.05 3.50
C TRP A 52 -3.16 -7.33 4.03
N ASP A 53 -3.06 -7.22 5.35
CA ASP A 53 -1.82 -6.80 6.01
C ASP A 53 -0.94 -8.03 6.21
N ALA A 54 0.14 -8.16 5.43
CA ALA A 54 1.13 -9.21 5.66
C ALA A 54 2.11 -8.85 6.78
N GLY A 55 2.16 -7.58 7.20
CA GLY A 55 3.01 -7.06 8.26
C GLY A 55 4.42 -7.64 8.26
N VAL A 56 4.98 -7.80 9.46
CA VAL A 56 6.14 -8.66 9.69
C VAL A 56 5.63 -9.99 10.26
N CYS A 57 4.94 -10.79 9.43
CA CYS A 57 4.57 -12.16 9.79
C CYS A 57 5.79 -13.10 9.76
N SER A 58 5.63 -14.34 10.24
CA SER A 58 6.66 -15.37 10.02
C SER A 58 6.94 -15.56 8.52
N PRO A 59 8.16 -15.93 8.10
CA PRO A 59 8.49 -16.08 6.67
C PRO A 59 7.53 -17.01 5.91
N ALA A 60 7.07 -18.09 6.54
CA ALA A 60 6.09 -19.01 5.96
C ALA A 60 4.70 -18.35 5.80
N GLY A 61 4.27 -17.54 6.79
CA GLY A 61 3.02 -16.79 6.73
C GLY A 61 3.03 -15.71 5.64
N GLN A 62 4.12 -14.95 5.55
CA GLN A 62 4.29 -13.94 4.50
C GLN A 62 4.29 -14.58 3.10
N LYS A 63 5.05 -15.66 2.90
CA LYS A 63 5.08 -16.39 1.63
C LYS A 63 3.68 -16.86 1.22
N LYS A 64 2.89 -17.39 2.15
CA LYS A 64 1.52 -17.83 1.87
C LYS A 64 0.63 -16.68 1.40
N LEU A 65 0.70 -15.51 2.04
CA LEU A 65 -0.08 -14.34 1.64
C LEU A 65 0.36 -13.82 0.25
N LEU A 66 1.67 -13.69 0.03
CA LEU A 66 2.21 -13.23 -1.25
C LEU A 66 1.82 -14.15 -2.42
N LEU A 67 1.78 -15.47 -2.22
CA LEU A 67 1.33 -16.42 -3.24
C LEU A 67 -0.17 -16.30 -3.60
N THR A 68 -0.98 -15.74 -2.70
CA THR A 68 -2.41 -15.48 -2.96
C THR A 68 -2.69 -14.10 -3.51
N ALA A 69 -1.67 -13.25 -3.64
CA ALA A 69 -1.79 -11.88 -4.07
C ALA A 69 -2.01 -11.78 -5.57
N ASP A 70 -3.05 -11.03 -5.96
CA ASP A 70 -3.22 -10.56 -7.33
C ASP A 70 -2.35 -9.31 -7.56
N LEU A 71 -2.24 -8.48 -6.52
CA LEU A 71 -1.38 -7.30 -6.45
C LEU A 71 -0.69 -7.24 -5.08
N VAL A 72 0.58 -6.89 -5.08
CA VAL A 72 1.40 -6.67 -3.88
C VAL A 72 1.75 -5.19 -3.81
N VAL A 73 1.41 -4.58 -2.67
CA VAL A 73 1.86 -3.23 -2.32
C VAL A 73 3.08 -3.37 -1.41
N VAL A 74 4.24 -3.01 -1.97
CA VAL A 74 5.54 -3.13 -1.31
C VAL A 74 5.81 -1.84 -0.55
N ASN A 75 5.83 -1.91 0.77
CA ASN A 75 6.09 -0.77 1.64
C ASN A 75 7.60 -0.71 1.89
N PHE A 76 8.23 0.36 1.45
CA PHE A 76 9.62 0.61 1.75
C PHE A 76 9.77 1.67 2.83
N GLU A 77 10.67 1.40 3.77
CA GLU A 77 11.22 2.44 4.62
C GLU A 77 12.18 3.27 3.75
N PRO A 78 12.03 4.61 3.71
CA PRO A 78 12.96 5.48 3.02
C PRO A 78 14.37 5.28 3.60
N GLN A 79 15.36 5.14 2.73
CA GLN A 79 16.77 4.91 3.06
C GLN A 79 17.12 3.50 3.59
N ASP A 80 16.19 2.55 3.63
CA ASP A 80 16.49 1.13 3.88
C ASP A 80 16.93 0.41 2.59
N TYR A 81 18.09 0.80 2.08
CA TYR A 81 18.64 0.25 0.83
C TYR A 81 18.95 -1.25 0.91
N ASP A 82 19.41 -1.72 2.07
CA ASP A 82 19.67 -3.14 2.30
C ASP A 82 18.37 -3.95 2.26
N GLY A 83 17.31 -3.46 2.91
CA GLY A 83 15.99 -4.08 2.86
C GLY A 83 15.40 -4.09 1.45
N MET A 84 15.59 -3.01 0.68
CA MET A 84 15.22 -2.96 -0.73
C MET A 84 15.99 -4.01 -1.55
N GLU A 85 17.31 -4.07 -1.44
CA GLU A 85 18.13 -5.03 -2.18
C GLU A 85 17.71 -6.48 -1.86
N GLN A 86 17.54 -6.81 -0.58
CA GLN A 86 17.08 -8.15 -0.17
C GLN A 86 15.70 -8.48 -0.73
N PHE A 87 14.79 -7.49 -0.78
CA PHE A 87 13.48 -7.68 -1.38
C PHE A 87 13.59 -8.02 -2.86
N PHE A 88 14.30 -7.20 -3.64
CA PHE A 88 14.48 -7.42 -5.08
C PHE A 88 15.18 -8.76 -5.33
N LEU A 89 16.18 -9.17 -4.55
CA LEU A 89 16.81 -10.48 -4.72
C LEU A 89 15.85 -11.67 -4.47
N ARG A 90 14.89 -11.53 -3.55
CA ARG A 90 14.03 -12.64 -3.10
C ARG A 90 12.68 -12.70 -3.80
N HIS A 91 12.15 -11.58 -4.27
CA HIS A 91 10.75 -11.45 -4.67
C HIS A 91 10.53 -11.03 -6.13
N MET A 92 11.57 -11.00 -6.97
CA MET A 92 11.44 -10.60 -8.39
C MET A 92 10.44 -11.44 -9.21
N TYR A 93 10.14 -12.66 -8.78
CA TYR A 93 9.10 -13.47 -9.42
C TYR A 93 7.69 -12.82 -9.36
N LEU A 94 7.49 -11.78 -8.55
CA LEU A 94 6.25 -11.03 -8.41
C LEU A 94 6.25 -9.69 -9.19
N GLU A 95 7.31 -9.35 -9.94
CA GLU A 95 7.53 -8.01 -10.55
C GLU A 95 6.32 -7.43 -11.29
N LYS A 96 5.55 -8.28 -11.99
CA LYS A 96 4.39 -7.88 -12.80
C LYS A 96 3.15 -7.54 -11.97
N ARG A 97 3.22 -7.75 -10.66
CA ARG A 97 2.10 -7.63 -9.71
C ARG A 97 2.46 -6.69 -8.56
N MET A 98 3.36 -5.74 -8.77
CA MET A 98 3.83 -4.84 -7.71
C MET A 98 3.46 -3.38 -7.93
N VAL A 99 3.09 -2.74 -6.83
CA VAL A 99 3.10 -1.29 -6.66
C VAL A 99 3.99 -0.99 -5.45
N TYR A 100 4.85 0.00 -5.59
CA TYR A 100 5.80 0.38 -4.56
C TYR A 100 5.30 1.59 -3.81
N LEU A 101 5.28 1.52 -2.48
CA LEU A 101 4.89 2.61 -1.62
C LEU A 101 6.12 3.10 -0.85
N TYR A 102 6.62 4.26 -1.27
CA TYR A 102 7.65 5.00 -0.57
C TYR A 102 6.98 5.88 0.49
N ALA A 103 6.72 5.27 1.64
CA ALA A 103 5.89 5.85 2.71
C ALA A 103 6.72 6.37 3.88
N ASN A 104 6.09 7.12 4.79
CA ASN A 104 6.72 7.64 6.01
C ASN A 104 7.99 8.46 5.76
N CYS A 105 8.07 9.12 4.60
CA CYS A 105 9.22 9.94 4.22
C CYS A 105 9.33 11.16 5.14
N ILE A 106 10.46 11.25 5.84
CA ILE A 106 10.90 12.45 6.55
C ILE A 106 11.84 13.21 5.62
N GLY A 107 11.38 14.33 5.06
CA GLY A 107 12.13 15.15 4.11
C GLY A 107 11.74 14.94 2.64
N THR A 108 12.66 15.23 1.72
CA THR A 108 12.45 15.08 0.28
C THR A 108 12.68 13.61 -0.11
N PRO A 109 11.66 12.91 -0.62
CA PRO A 109 11.83 11.54 -1.08
C PRO A 109 12.67 11.50 -2.36
N GLU A 110 13.50 10.47 -2.51
CA GLU A 110 14.32 10.18 -3.69
C GLU A 110 13.83 8.91 -4.40
N PRO A 111 12.62 8.95 -4.99
CA PRO A 111 12.01 7.77 -5.64
C PRO A 111 12.77 7.35 -6.91
N ASP A 112 13.60 8.23 -7.47
CA ASP A 112 14.40 7.97 -8.67
C ASP A 112 15.43 6.87 -8.44
N VAL A 113 15.84 6.60 -7.19
CA VAL A 113 16.69 5.45 -6.86
C VAL A 113 16.02 4.13 -7.27
N LEU A 114 14.70 3.99 -7.07
CA LEU A 114 13.96 2.78 -7.46
C LEU A 114 13.98 2.56 -8.98
N ASN A 115 13.89 3.65 -9.74
CA ASN A 115 13.99 3.59 -11.20
C ASN A 115 15.43 3.32 -11.67
N ARG A 116 16.42 4.03 -11.10
CA ARG A 116 17.82 3.94 -11.54
C ARG A 116 18.46 2.61 -11.22
N VAL A 117 18.22 2.08 -10.02
CA VAL A 117 18.86 0.85 -9.52
C VAL A 117 18.03 -0.38 -9.87
N TYR A 118 16.72 -0.34 -9.63
CA TYR A 118 15.85 -1.52 -9.74
C TYR A 118 14.90 -1.48 -10.95
N ARG A 119 15.01 -0.46 -11.82
CA ARG A 119 14.21 -0.32 -13.06
C ARG A 119 12.70 -0.31 -12.83
N VAL A 120 12.26 0.13 -11.65
CA VAL A 120 10.85 0.31 -11.33
C VAL A 120 10.28 1.46 -12.17
N ASP A 121 9.14 1.23 -12.81
CA ASP A 121 8.41 2.27 -13.54
C ASP A 121 7.95 3.36 -12.56
N GLU A 122 8.20 4.63 -12.88
CA GLU A 122 7.77 5.75 -12.05
C GLU A 122 6.26 5.71 -11.79
N GLY A 123 5.46 5.21 -12.73
CA GLY A 123 4.03 4.97 -12.64
C GLY A 123 3.62 4.00 -11.52
N GLN A 124 4.51 3.10 -11.10
CA GLN A 124 4.28 2.13 -10.04
C GLN A 124 4.69 2.62 -8.64
N ILE A 125 5.24 3.84 -8.51
CA ILE A 125 5.77 4.36 -7.23
C ILE A 125 4.80 5.37 -6.60
N GLY A 126 4.08 4.97 -5.56
CA GLY A 126 3.33 5.87 -4.68
C GLY A 126 4.23 6.48 -3.61
N ILE A 127 4.04 7.77 -3.31
CA ILE A 127 4.81 8.48 -2.29
C ILE A 127 3.84 9.01 -1.24
N VAL A 128 4.08 8.67 0.03
CA VAL A 128 3.28 9.15 1.17
C VAL A 128 4.22 9.71 2.23
N ARG A 129 4.11 11.01 2.51
CA ARG A 129 4.96 11.66 3.52
C ARG A 129 4.56 11.24 4.94
N TYR A 130 5.50 11.33 5.87
CA TYR A 130 5.16 11.17 7.28
C TYR A 130 4.19 12.27 7.73
N ASN A 131 3.15 11.88 8.47
CA ASN A 131 2.21 12.80 9.09
C ASN A 131 2.05 12.49 10.58
N ALA A 132 2.49 13.42 11.43
CA ALA A 132 2.48 13.24 12.87
C ALA A 132 1.06 13.14 13.46
N ALA A 133 0.07 13.83 12.87
CA ALA A 133 -1.31 13.78 13.36
C ALA A 133 -1.94 12.40 13.07
N TYR A 134 -1.66 11.84 11.89
CA TYR A 134 -2.06 10.49 11.51
C TYR A 134 -1.37 9.44 12.38
N ASP A 135 -0.06 9.55 12.62
CA ASP A 135 0.68 8.65 13.51
C ASP A 135 0.11 8.67 14.95
N CYS A 136 -0.22 9.86 15.47
CA CYS A 136 -0.93 10.00 16.74
C CYS A 136 -2.33 9.35 16.72
N ALA A 137 -3.08 9.50 15.62
CA ALA A 137 -4.39 8.87 15.46
C ALA A 137 -4.27 7.34 15.43
N LEU A 138 -3.28 6.79 14.70
CA LEU A 138 -2.99 5.36 14.64
C LEU A 138 -2.67 4.78 16.02
N LYS A 139 -1.81 5.44 16.80
CA LYS A 139 -1.49 5.03 18.17
C LYS A 139 -2.71 4.99 19.10
N ARG A 140 -3.78 5.69 18.73
CA ARG A 140 -5.07 5.72 19.45
C ARG A 140 -6.14 4.82 18.84
N GLY A 141 -5.83 4.07 17.79
CA GLY A 141 -6.80 3.25 17.05
C GLY A 141 -7.79 4.05 16.20
N LEU A 142 -7.48 5.31 15.89
CA LEU A 142 -8.33 6.27 15.16
C LEU A 142 -7.84 6.54 13.73
N GLY A 143 -6.97 5.67 13.18
CA GLY A 143 -6.37 5.87 11.85
C GLY A 143 -7.40 6.03 10.75
N SER A 144 -8.38 5.12 10.66
CA SER A 144 -9.44 5.19 9.65
C SER A 144 -10.33 6.42 9.80
N SER A 145 -10.68 6.79 11.04
CA SER A 145 -11.45 8.01 11.32
C SER A 145 -10.70 9.27 10.90
N PHE A 146 -9.39 9.32 11.14
CA PHE A 146 -8.55 10.43 10.69
C PHE A 146 -8.60 10.59 9.16
N ILE A 147 -8.48 9.48 8.41
CA ILE A 147 -8.58 9.54 6.94
C ILE A 147 -9.94 10.08 6.51
N ALA A 148 -11.03 9.58 7.10
CA ALA A 148 -12.39 10.01 6.75
C ALA A 148 -12.64 11.50 7.06
N GLU A 149 -12.10 12.03 8.17
CA GLU A 149 -12.26 13.43 8.56
C GLU A 149 -11.39 14.39 7.72
N GLU A 150 -10.17 13.98 7.40
CA GLU A 150 -9.20 14.83 6.69
C GLU A 150 -9.38 14.75 5.17
N TYR A 151 -10.00 13.68 4.66
CA TYR A 151 -10.34 13.56 3.26
C TYR A 151 -11.41 14.59 2.86
N GLY A 152 -11.04 15.50 1.95
CA GLY A 152 -11.92 16.56 1.44
C GLY A 152 -11.96 17.85 2.27
N SER A 153 -11.47 17.83 3.51
CA SER A 153 -11.44 19.01 4.39
C SER A 153 -10.26 18.96 5.36
N ALA A 154 -9.04 18.80 4.84
CA ALA A 154 -7.85 18.69 5.66
C ALA A 154 -7.68 19.92 6.58
N ARG A 155 -7.46 19.67 7.87
CA ARG A 155 -7.39 20.69 8.91
C ARG A 155 -6.06 21.46 8.93
N SER A 156 -5.07 20.99 8.17
CA SER A 156 -3.77 21.64 8.03
C SER A 156 -3.13 21.35 6.68
N SER A 157 -2.17 22.18 6.26
CA SER A 157 -1.38 21.94 5.05
C SER A 157 -0.63 20.61 5.08
N ARG A 158 -0.11 20.20 6.25
CA ARG A 158 0.57 18.91 6.43
C ARG A 158 -0.38 17.72 6.26
N ASN A 159 -1.64 17.85 6.71
CA ASN A 159 -2.65 16.82 6.48
C ASN A 159 -3.06 16.80 5.02
N GLN A 160 -3.19 17.96 4.37
CA GLN A 160 -3.48 18.03 2.95
C GLN A 160 -2.39 17.36 2.12
N GLU A 161 -1.11 17.66 2.37
CA GLU A 161 0.02 17.01 1.68
C GLU A 161 0.02 15.48 1.86
N PHE A 162 -0.29 15.02 3.07
CA PHE A 162 -0.41 13.60 3.36
C PHE A 162 -1.56 12.94 2.59
N ILE A 163 -2.75 13.54 2.63
CA ILE A 163 -3.94 13.05 1.93
C ILE A 163 -3.72 13.08 0.41
N ASP A 164 -3.13 14.13 -0.14
CA ASP A 164 -2.82 14.22 -1.58
C ASP A 164 -1.84 13.13 -2.02
N GLY A 165 -0.79 12.88 -1.21
CA GLY A 165 0.16 11.78 -1.44
C GLY A 165 -0.53 10.42 -1.38
N LEU A 166 -1.39 10.22 -0.38
CA LEU A 166 -2.17 9.00 -0.20
C LEU A 166 -3.14 8.76 -1.38
N VAL A 167 -3.85 9.78 -1.85
CA VAL A 167 -4.74 9.70 -3.00
C VAL A 167 -3.97 9.35 -4.27
N LYS A 168 -2.83 10.01 -4.53
CA LYS A 168 -1.97 9.69 -5.68
C LYS A 168 -1.43 8.26 -5.62
N ALA A 169 -1.05 7.80 -4.43
CA ALA A 169 -0.58 6.42 -4.25
C ALA A 169 -1.71 5.40 -4.44
N ALA A 170 -2.92 5.69 -3.93
CA ALA A 170 -4.10 4.86 -4.14
C ALA A 170 -4.53 4.80 -5.60
N ASP A 171 -4.46 5.91 -6.35
CA ASP A 171 -4.73 5.93 -7.80
C ASP A 171 -3.80 4.99 -8.56
N ARG A 172 -2.51 4.93 -8.19
CA ARG A 172 -1.55 3.98 -8.80
C ARG A 172 -1.94 2.53 -8.53
N ILE A 173 -2.34 2.21 -7.30
CA ILE A 173 -2.87 0.88 -6.94
C ILE A 173 -4.09 0.57 -7.80
N LEU A 174 -5.05 1.49 -7.90
CA LEU A 174 -6.28 1.30 -8.67
C LEU A 174 -6.04 1.16 -10.18
N ARG A 175 -5.02 1.81 -10.74
CA ARG A 175 -4.60 1.61 -12.14
C ARG A 175 -4.10 0.20 -12.38
N GLU A 176 -3.27 -0.34 -11.49
CA GLU A 176 -2.80 -1.73 -11.61
C GLU A 176 -3.95 -2.73 -11.44
N VAL A 177 -4.84 -2.48 -10.48
CA VAL A 177 -6.08 -3.25 -10.33
C VAL A 177 -6.89 -3.25 -11.64
N CYS A 178 -7.10 -2.09 -12.26
CA CYS A 178 -7.81 -1.98 -13.54
C CYS A 178 -7.11 -2.72 -14.68
N LYS A 179 -5.77 -2.73 -14.71
CA LYS A 179 -5.00 -3.50 -15.71
C LYS A 179 -5.23 -4.99 -15.53
N ILE A 180 -5.14 -5.49 -14.31
CA ILE A 180 -5.35 -6.90 -13.96
C ILE A 180 -6.79 -7.33 -14.30
N ASP A 181 -7.80 -6.50 -13.98
CA ASP A 181 -9.20 -6.76 -14.31
C ASP A 181 -9.42 -6.91 -15.84
N LYS A 182 -8.71 -6.13 -16.67
CA LYS A 182 -8.84 -6.15 -18.14
C LYS A 182 -8.14 -7.31 -18.82
N THR A 183 -6.98 -7.73 -18.33
CA THR A 183 -6.21 -8.81 -18.96
C THR A 183 -6.75 -10.20 -18.61
N GLY A 184 -7.57 -10.31 -17.56
CA GLY A 184 -7.84 -11.60 -16.92
C GLY A 184 -6.57 -12.17 -16.29
N HIS A 185 -6.71 -13.07 -15.30
CA HIS A 185 -5.56 -13.77 -14.74
C HIS A 185 -4.97 -14.74 -15.79
N VAL A 186 -4.00 -14.26 -16.57
CA VAL A 186 -3.18 -15.11 -17.41
C VAL A 186 -1.98 -15.54 -16.57
N TRP A 187 -2.03 -16.78 -16.09
CA TRP A 187 -0.94 -17.45 -15.38
C TRP A 187 0.20 -17.78 -16.34
#